data_AF-A0A0L1JN20-F1
#
_entry.id   AF-A0A0L1JN20-F1
#
_cell.length_a   1.000
_cell.length_b   1.000
_cell.length_c   1.000
_cell.angle_alpha   90.00
_cell.angle_beta   90.00
_cell.angle_gamma   90.00
#
_symmetry.space_group_name_H-M   'P 1'
#
loop_
_entity.id
_entity.type
_entity.pdbx_description
1 polymer ?
#
loop_
_entity_poly.entity_id
_entity_poly.type
_entity_poly.pdbx_seq_one_letter_code
_entity_poly.pdbx_strand_id
1 'polypeptide(L)'
;MLERMTWLALVAGIALAGPALAQTTEGEGDAPAATNEVDGGLSTPLSTGEEVTEGPRIGSTYVVEEIGDWTLQCLKAPEGQEDPCQLYQLLRDASGNAVAEVSIFRIPPGGQVEAGATFVVPLETLLTSQLTVSVDGGKAKRYPYSFCNQIGCYARVGLLGADVTSFKRGAKATVTLVPFAAPDQKVELDMSLSGFTAGLAKASIIPPR
;
A
#
# COMPACT_ATOMS: atom_id res chain seq x y z
N MET A 1 -40.68 5.20 -39.36
CA MET A 1 -40.32 5.87 -40.64
C MET A 1 -38.91 6.40 -40.44
N LEU A 2 -37.89 5.64 -40.85
CA LEU A 2 -37.15 5.78 -42.13
C LEU A 2 -35.97 6.78 -41.92
N GLU A 3 -34.68 6.51 -42.17
CA GLU A 3 -34.01 5.41 -42.85
C GLU A 3 -32.48 5.44 -42.61
N ARG A 4 -31.82 4.34 -43.03
CA ARG A 4 -30.38 4.02 -43.07
C ARG A 4 -29.58 4.93 -44.05
N MET A 5 -28.24 5.00 -43.95
CA MET A 5 -27.29 4.40 -44.92
C MET A 5 -25.83 4.84 -44.71
N THR A 6 -24.94 3.88 -44.91
CA THR A 6 -23.46 3.83 -44.93
C THR A 6 -22.79 4.51 -46.16
N TRP A 7 -21.46 4.67 -46.14
CA TRP A 7 -20.43 4.39 -47.22
C TRP A 7 -19.09 5.11 -46.87
N LEU A 8 -17.96 4.43 -46.58
CA LEU A 8 -16.92 3.80 -47.43
C LEU A 8 -16.03 4.77 -48.25
N ALA A 9 -14.72 4.80 -47.96
CA ALA A 9 -13.66 5.12 -48.92
C ALA A 9 -12.37 4.35 -48.59
N LEU A 10 -11.78 3.78 -49.64
CA LEU A 10 -10.76 2.73 -49.70
C LEU A 10 -9.65 3.25 -50.62
N VAL A 11 -8.37 3.14 -50.25
CA VAL A 11 -7.23 3.38 -51.17
C VAL A 11 -6.19 2.28 -50.99
N ALA A 12 -5.85 1.65 -52.12
CA ALA A 12 -4.97 0.50 -52.28
C ALA A 12 -3.78 0.84 -53.19
N GLY A 13 -2.70 0.06 -53.08
CA GLY A 13 -1.64 -0.10 -54.09
C GLY A 13 -0.22 -0.10 -53.51
N ILE A 14 0.78 -0.90 -53.93
CA ILE A 14 0.99 -1.82 -55.07
C ILE A 14 2.13 -2.79 -54.65
N ALA A 15 2.08 -4.03 -55.15
CA ALA A 15 3.07 -5.10 -54.96
C ALA A 15 4.22 -5.06 -55.99
N LEU A 16 5.39 -5.62 -55.64
CA LEU A 16 6.48 -5.97 -56.57
C LEU A 16 6.93 -7.42 -56.29
N ALA A 17 7.05 -8.21 -57.36
CA ALA A 17 7.36 -9.63 -57.36
C ALA A 17 8.56 -9.94 -58.27
N GLY A 18 9.28 -11.02 -57.93
CA GLY A 18 10.11 -11.84 -58.84
C GLY A 18 11.58 -12.02 -58.42
N PRO A 19 12.32 -13.03 -58.93
CA PRO A 19 11.91 -14.32 -59.52
C PRO A 19 12.60 -15.54 -58.85
N ALA A 20 12.10 -16.74 -59.16
CA ALA A 20 12.70 -18.03 -58.81
C ALA A 20 13.67 -18.50 -59.93
N LEU A 21 14.81 -19.09 -59.54
CA LEU A 21 15.64 -19.96 -60.37
C LEU A 21 16.09 -21.17 -59.54
N ALA A 22 15.90 -22.36 -60.11
CA ALA A 22 16.35 -23.65 -59.58
C ALA A 22 17.62 -24.09 -60.29
N GLN A 23 18.59 -24.66 -59.57
CA GLN A 23 19.66 -25.51 -60.11
C GLN A 23 19.99 -26.64 -59.12
N THR A 24 20.29 -27.79 -59.70
CA THR A 24 20.44 -29.13 -59.13
C THR A 24 21.92 -29.51 -58.91
N THR A 25 22.11 -30.54 -58.08
CA THR A 25 23.13 -31.61 -58.19
C THR A 25 24.40 -31.57 -57.32
N GLU A 26 24.46 -32.59 -56.44
CA GLU A 26 25.55 -33.42 -55.87
C GLU A 26 26.85 -32.84 -55.26
N GLY A 27 27.15 -33.36 -54.07
CA GLY A 27 28.43 -33.20 -53.37
C GLY A 27 28.44 -33.94 -52.03
N GLU A 28 28.77 -35.23 -52.11
CA GLU A 28 28.88 -36.30 -51.10
C GLU A 28 29.71 -35.99 -49.83
N GLY A 29 29.36 -36.61 -48.69
CA GLY A 29 30.15 -36.53 -47.45
C GLY A 29 29.57 -37.21 -46.19
N ASP A 30 29.37 -38.53 -46.26
CA ASP A 30 29.54 -39.57 -45.23
C ASP A 30 29.01 -39.47 -43.76
N ALA A 31 28.36 -40.57 -43.35
CA ALA A 31 28.21 -41.16 -42.00
C ALA A 31 27.12 -40.64 -41.02
N PRO A 32 26.62 -41.47 -40.07
CA PRO A 32 25.42 -42.28 -40.27
C PRO A 32 24.34 -42.14 -39.18
N ALA A 33 23.16 -42.69 -39.50
CA ALA A 33 22.15 -43.31 -38.62
C ALA A 33 21.71 -42.56 -37.35
N ALA A 34 20.48 -42.04 -37.43
CA ALA A 34 19.65 -41.74 -36.26
C ALA A 34 19.34 -43.03 -35.47
N THR A 35 19.92 -43.14 -34.27
CA THR A 35 19.38 -43.97 -33.19
C THR A 35 18.61 -43.06 -32.24
N ASN A 36 17.29 -43.24 -32.20
CA ASN A 36 16.46 -42.68 -31.14
C ASN A 36 16.78 -43.42 -29.84
N GLU A 37 17.70 -42.87 -29.05
CA GLU A 37 17.84 -43.19 -27.64
C GLU A 37 17.14 -42.10 -26.83
N VAL A 38 15.95 -42.46 -26.32
CA VAL A 38 15.36 -41.84 -25.14
C VAL A 38 16.25 -42.21 -23.95
N ASP A 39 17.20 -41.34 -23.62
CA ASP A 39 17.88 -41.37 -22.32
C ASP A 39 17.48 -40.15 -21.49
N GLY A 40 17.14 -40.45 -20.25
CA GLY A 40 16.44 -39.59 -19.32
C GLY A 40 17.31 -38.45 -18.82
N GLY A 41 16.68 -37.31 -18.60
CA GLY A 41 17.34 -36.21 -17.94
C GLY A 41 16.73 -34.84 -18.19
N LEU A 42 15.41 -34.72 -18.35
CA LEU A 42 14.73 -33.47 -18.02
C LEU A 42 14.72 -33.31 -16.49
N SER A 43 15.91 -33.16 -15.91
CA SER A 43 16.08 -32.68 -14.55
C SER A 43 15.89 -31.17 -14.56
N THR A 44 14.70 -30.70 -14.96
CA THR A 44 14.21 -29.44 -14.43
C THR A 44 14.23 -29.63 -12.93
N PRO A 45 15.04 -28.89 -12.15
CA PRO A 45 15.12 -29.09 -10.71
C PRO A 45 13.71 -28.92 -10.16
N LEU A 46 13.10 -30.04 -9.78
CA LEU A 46 11.82 -30.04 -9.11
C LEU A 46 12.03 -29.29 -7.81
N SER A 47 11.32 -28.19 -7.62
CA SER A 47 11.31 -27.48 -6.35
C SER A 47 10.79 -28.43 -5.29
N THR A 48 11.60 -28.71 -4.27
CA THR A 48 11.24 -29.61 -3.16
C THR A 48 10.36 -28.93 -2.11
N GLY A 49 9.88 -27.72 -2.39
CA GLY A 49 9.32 -26.84 -1.37
C GLY A 49 10.42 -26.30 -0.45
N GLU A 50 10.09 -25.25 0.28
CA GLU A 50 10.92 -24.70 1.35
C GLU A 50 10.10 -24.76 2.64
N GLU A 51 10.75 -25.09 3.75
CA GLU A 51 10.09 -25.04 5.06
C GLU A 51 9.63 -23.62 5.32
N VAL A 52 8.31 -23.44 5.45
CA VAL A 52 7.73 -22.17 5.86
C VAL A 52 8.03 -22.00 7.34
N THR A 53 8.99 -21.15 7.68
CA THR A 53 9.20 -20.74 9.06
C THR A 53 7.97 -19.97 9.55
N GLU A 54 7.31 -20.47 10.61
CA GLU A 54 6.01 -19.98 11.09
C GLU A 54 6.07 -18.61 11.81
N GLY A 55 7.18 -17.87 11.69
CA GLY A 55 7.40 -16.61 12.39
C GLY A 55 7.36 -15.37 11.49
N PRO A 56 7.12 -14.17 12.05
CA PRO A 56 7.30 -12.91 11.33
C PRO A 56 8.73 -12.80 10.81
N ARG A 57 8.87 -12.52 9.51
CA ARG A 57 10.17 -12.28 8.87
C ARG A 57 10.70 -10.91 9.28
N ILE A 58 12.02 -10.75 9.39
CA ILE A 58 12.65 -9.44 9.64
C ILE A 58 12.12 -8.42 8.62
N GLY A 59 11.67 -7.27 9.11
CA GLY A 59 11.07 -6.21 8.30
C GLY A 59 9.58 -6.38 7.98
N SER A 60 8.94 -7.48 8.42
CA SER A 60 7.48 -7.64 8.33
C SER A 60 6.78 -7.13 9.58
N THR A 61 5.55 -6.64 9.41
CA THR A 61 4.67 -6.29 10.52
C THR A 61 3.88 -7.51 10.97
N TYR A 62 3.60 -7.60 12.27
CA TYR A 62 2.73 -8.61 12.86
C TYR A 62 1.87 -8.01 13.97
N VAL A 63 0.69 -8.61 14.18
CA VAL A 63 -0.24 -8.20 15.23
C VAL A 63 0.13 -8.88 16.54
N VAL A 64 0.26 -8.09 17.60
CA VAL A 64 0.47 -8.62 18.97
C VAL A 64 -0.86 -8.84 19.67
N GLU A 65 -1.74 -7.85 19.62
CA GLU A 65 -3.06 -7.90 20.29
C GLU A 65 -4.00 -6.84 19.73
N GLU A 66 -5.30 -7.02 20.00
CA GLU A 66 -6.34 -6.02 19.79
C GLU A 66 -6.70 -5.34 21.13
N ILE A 67 -6.90 -4.02 21.09
CA ILE A 67 -7.12 -3.16 22.26
C ILE A 67 -8.26 -2.21 21.93
N GLY A 68 -9.48 -2.60 22.28
CA GLY A 68 -10.67 -1.90 21.79
C GLY A 68 -10.73 -1.99 20.27
N ASP A 69 -10.81 -0.85 19.60
CA ASP A 69 -10.85 -0.77 18.13
C ASP A 69 -9.46 -0.55 17.50
N TRP A 70 -8.39 -0.69 18.30
CA TRP A 70 -7.01 -0.57 17.84
C TRP A 70 -6.32 -1.91 17.80
N THR A 71 -5.36 -2.04 16.89
CA THR A 71 -4.44 -3.18 16.87
C THR A 71 -3.05 -2.71 17.30
N LEU A 72 -2.39 -3.42 18.22
CA LEU A 72 -0.97 -3.22 18.48
C LEU A 72 -0.19 -4.04 17.45
N GLN A 73 0.50 -3.35 16.53
CA GLN A 73 1.31 -3.97 15.49
C GLN A 73 2.79 -3.68 15.74
N CYS A 74 3.64 -4.69 15.61
CA CYS A 74 5.08 -4.54 15.75
C CYS A 74 5.79 -4.88 14.44
N LEU A 75 6.92 -4.25 14.20
CA LEU A 75 7.82 -4.56 13.08
C LEU A 75 8.90 -5.52 13.59
N LYS A 76 9.05 -6.68 12.96
CA LYS A 76 10.11 -7.62 13.34
C LYS A 76 11.48 -6.99 13.06
N ALA A 77 12.22 -6.68 14.12
CA ALA A 77 13.58 -6.18 14.05
C ALA A 77 14.61 -7.33 13.89
N PRO A 78 15.84 -7.02 13.42
CA PRO A 78 16.95 -7.96 13.45
C PRO A 78 17.25 -8.48 14.86
N GLU A 79 17.97 -9.59 14.94
CA GLU A 79 18.38 -10.18 16.22
C GLU A 79 19.13 -9.17 17.10
N GLY A 80 18.84 -9.18 18.41
CA GLY A 80 19.43 -8.26 19.38
C GLY A 80 18.79 -6.87 19.46
N GLN A 81 17.71 -6.61 18.71
CA GLN A 81 16.91 -5.38 18.79
C GLN A 81 15.48 -5.69 19.21
N GLU A 82 14.89 -4.79 20.01
CA GLU A 82 13.47 -4.85 20.34
C GLU A 82 12.62 -4.46 19.13
N ASP A 83 11.54 -5.20 18.89
CA ASP A 83 10.59 -4.91 17.82
C ASP A 83 9.83 -3.60 18.15
N PRO A 84 9.89 -2.55 17.32
CA PRO A 84 9.12 -1.34 17.55
C PRO A 84 7.64 -1.60 17.24
N CYS A 85 6.80 -1.26 18.21
CA CYS A 85 5.36 -1.43 18.16
C CYS A 85 4.64 -0.07 18.02
N GLN A 86 3.56 -0.07 17.26
CA GLN A 86 2.68 1.07 17.04
C GLN A 86 1.23 0.64 17.14
N LEU A 87 0.37 1.56 17.59
CA LEU A 87 -1.06 1.39 17.42
C LEU A 87 -1.41 1.53 15.95
N TYR A 88 -2.37 0.74 15.47
CA TYR A 88 -2.86 0.74 14.11
C TYR A 88 -4.39 0.75 14.10
N GLN A 89 -4.98 1.50 13.16
CA GLN A 89 -6.39 1.38 12.82
C GLN A 89 -6.60 1.61 11.32
N LEU A 90 -7.43 0.74 10.71
CA LEU A 90 -7.92 0.93 9.35
C LEU A 90 -9.19 1.78 9.39
N LEU A 91 -9.16 2.91 8.71
CA LEU A 91 -10.23 3.90 8.70
C LEU A 91 -11.19 3.65 7.54
N ARG A 92 -12.48 3.71 7.84
CA ARG A 92 -13.55 3.42 6.88
C ARG A 92 -14.45 4.63 6.68
N ASP A 93 -15.01 4.74 5.48
CA ASP A 93 -16.06 5.71 5.19
C ASP A 93 -17.42 5.24 5.73
N ALA A 94 -18.45 6.08 5.58
CA ALA A 94 -19.81 5.78 6.01
C ALA A 94 -20.44 4.55 5.32
N SER A 95 -19.89 4.10 4.19
CA SER A 95 -20.33 2.90 3.48
C SER A 95 -19.56 1.65 3.90
N GLY A 96 -18.59 1.79 4.81
CA GLY A 96 -17.74 0.71 5.31
C GLY A 96 -16.52 0.39 4.44
N ASN A 97 -16.25 1.18 3.40
CA ASN A 97 -15.07 0.96 2.55
C ASN A 97 -13.80 1.33 3.29
N ALA A 98 -12.74 0.54 3.14
CA ALA A 98 -11.42 0.89 3.65
C ALA A 98 -10.84 2.03 2.80
N VAL A 99 -10.51 3.17 3.42
CA VAL A 99 -10.04 4.36 2.69
C VAL A 99 -8.65 4.77 3.12
N ALA A 100 -8.39 4.84 4.41
CA ALA A 100 -7.10 5.28 4.93
C ALA A 100 -6.70 4.43 6.12
N GLU A 101 -5.46 4.56 6.55
CA GLU A 101 -4.97 3.94 7.78
C GLU A 101 -4.17 4.93 8.59
N VAL A 102 -4.12 4.68 9.90
CA VAL A 102 -3.35 5.46 10.85
C VAL A 102 -2.51 4.53 11.69
N SER A 103 -1.26 4.93 11.92
CA SER A 103 -0.42 4.35 12.94
C SER A 103 0.07 5.39 13.95
N ILE A 104 0.14 5.04 15.23
CA ILE A 104 0.50 5.96 16.33
C ILE A 104 1.56 5.33 17.22
N PHE A 105 2.60 6.10 17.52
CA PHE A 105 3.73 5.70 18.36
C PHE A 105 4.09 6.79 19.37
N ARG A 106 4.79 6.42 20.45
CA ARG A 106 5.26 7.41 21.44
C ARG A 106 6.56 8.04 20.98
N ILE A 107 6.78 9.30 21.34
CA ILE A 107 8.04 10.01 21.09
C ILE A 107 8.77 10.19 22.44
N PRO A 108 10.12 10.19 22.47
CA PRO A 108 10.87 10.45 23.70
C PRO A 108 10.42 11.75 24.39
N PRO A 109 10.36 11.79 25.73
CA PRO A 109 10.01 13.00 26.46
C PRO A 109 11.08 14.08 26.27
N GLY A 110 10.69 15.34 26.48
CA GLY A 110 11.59 16.51 26.40
C GLY A 110 11.25 17.50 25.26
N GLY A 111 10.32 17.13 24.37
CA GLY A 111 9.74 18.02 23.37
C GLY A 111 8.27 18.38 23.66
N GLN A 112 7.70 19.23 22.81
CA GLN A 112 6.26 19.58 22.86
C GLN A 112 5.35 18.48 22.31
N VAL A 113 5.91 17.56 21.52
CA VAL A 113 5.19 16.46 20.89
C VAL A 113 5.32 15.22 21.77
N GLU A 114 4.18 14.66 22.19
CA GLU A 114 4.14 13.48 23.07
C GLU A 114 3.98 12.16 22.28
N ALA A 115 3.34 12.22 21.11
CA ALA A 115 3.15 11.08 20.23
C ALA A 115 3.24 11.50 18.76
N GLY A 116 3.75 10.57 17.95
CA GLY A 116 3.76 10.70 16.50
C GLY A 116 2.65 9.84 15.90
N ALA A 117 2.04 10.32 14.82
CA ALA A 117 1.11 9.54 14.02
C ALA A 117 1.46 9.62 12.54
N THR A 118 1.27 8.52 11.83
CA THR A 118 1.39 8.46 10.37
C THR A 118 0.04 8.09 9.80
N PHE A 119 -0.52 8.97 8.98
CA PHE A 119 -1.69 8.65 8.18
C PHE A 119 -1.24 8.31 6.76
N VAL A 120 -1.76 7.22 6.22
CA VAL A 120 -1.62 6.87 4.81
C VAL A 120 -3.00 6.96 4.18
N VAL A 121 -3.13 7.84 3.19
CA VAL A 121 -4.39 8.12 2.49
C VAL A 121 -4.25 7.80 1.00
N PRO A 122 -5.36 7.60 0.27
CA PRO A 122 -5.29 7.24 -1.14
C PRO A 122 -4.52 8.26 -1.99
N LEU A 123 -4.01 7.78 -3.12
CA LEU A 123 -3.63 8.64 -4.23
C LEU A 123 -4.81 9.50 -4.69
N GLU A 124 -4.52 10.55 -5.45
CA GLU A 124 -5.52 11.55 -5.86
C GLU A 124 -6.17 12.31 -4.69
N THR A 125 -5.48 12.40 -3.55
CA THR A 125 -5.84 13.33 -2.47
C THR A 125 -5.35 14.74 -2.78
N LEU A 126 -6.20 15.76 -2.58
CA LEU A 126 -5.85 17.17 -2.80
C LEU A 126 -4.88 17.67 -1.71
N LEU A 127 -3.61 17.80 -2.07
CA LEU A 127 -2.54 18.09 -1.10
C LEU A 127 -2.68 19.45 -0.42
N THR A 128 -3.16 20.46 -1.13
CA THR A 128 -3.33 21.83 -0.61
C THR A 128 -4.42 21.94 0.45
N SER A 129 -5.40 21.04 0.44
CA SER A 129 -6.45 20.96 1.46
C SER A 129 -5.98 20.35 2.77
N GLN A 130 -4.85 19.62 2.75
CA GLN A 130 -4.24 18.96 3.90
C GLN A 130 -5.13 17.89 4.55
N LEU A 131 -4.56 17.06 5.42
CA LEU A 131 -5.34 16.15 6.27
C LEU A 131 -5.98 16.97 7.40
N THR A 132 -7.27 16.77 7.68
CA THR A 132 -7.91 17.40 8.84
C THR A 132 -8.35 16.36 9.86
N VAL A 133 -8.09 16.61 11.15
CA VAL A 133 -8.52 15.74 12.26
C VAL A 133 -9.27 16.57 13.30
N SER A 134 -10.41 16.09 13.77
CA SER A 134 -11.17 16.65 14.90
C SER A 134 -11.59 15.53 15.85
N VAL A 135 -11.61 15.78 17.16
CA VAL A 135 -12.09 14.83 18.17
C VAL A 135 -13.45 15.28 18.67
N ASP A 136 -14.45 14.42 18.57
CA ASP A 136 -15.83 14.63 19.04
C ASP A 136 -16.45 15.97 18.61
N GLY A 137 -16.16 16.42 17.38
CA GLY A 137 -16.64 17.71 16.85
C GLY A 137 -15.95 18.94 17.45
N GLY A 138 -14.88 18.75 18.22
CA GLY A 138 -14.05 19.81 18.76
C GLY A 138 -13.23 20.55 17.68
N LYS A 139 -12.28 21.38 18.14
CA LYS A 139 -11.44 22.18 17.23
C LYS A 139 -10.63 21.28 16.31
N ALA A 140 -10.89 21.39 15.01
CA ALA A 140 -10.16 20.67 13.99
C ALA A 140 -8.73 21.21 13.82
N LYS A 141 -7.79 20.32 13.51
CA LYS A 141 -6.40 20.63 13.16
C LYS A 141 -6.08 20.12 11.77
N ARG A 142 -5.25 20.88 11.03
CA ARG A 142 -4.78 20.51 9.70
C ARG A 142 -3.32 20.09 9.74
N TYR A 143 -2.99 19.07 8.95
CA TYR A 143 -1.66 18.50 8.84
C TYR A 143 -1.28 18.33 7.37
N PRO A 144 -0.17 18.93 6.92
CA PRO A 144 0.25 18.81 5.53
C PRO A 144 0.68 17.37 5.22
N TYR A 145 0.41 16.94 4.00
CA TYR A 145 1.00 15.72 3.47
C TYR A 145 2.50 15.96 3.23
N SER A 146 3.33 15.06 3.75
CA SER A 146 4.78 15.14 3.68
C SER A 146 5.32 14.67 2.33
N PHE A 147 4.75 13.58 1.79
CA PHE A 147 5.10 13.01 0.49
C PHE A 147 4.01 12.03 0.04
N CYS A 148 4.08 11.61 -1.22
CA CYS A 148 3.30 10.48 -1.73
C CYS A 148 4.23 9.49 -2.42
N ASN A 149 3.86 8.21 -2.40
CA ASN A 149 4.50 7.14 -3.15
C ASN A 149 3.41 6.23 -3.77
N GLN A 150 3.78 5.07 -4.31
CA GLN A 150 2.82 4.16 -4.94
C GLN A 150 1.75 3.59 -3.99
N ILE A 151 1.97 3.62 -2.67
CA ILE A 151 1.03 3.13 -1.67
C ILE A 151 -0.02 4.21 -1.37
N GLY A 152 0.41 5.47 -1.28
CA GLY A 152 -0.49 6.57 -0.94
C GLY A 152 0.25 7.84 -0.57
N CYS A 153 -0.52 8.81 -0.07
CA CYS A 153 0.00 10.07 0.46
C CYS A 153 0.12 9.99 1.98
N TYR A 154 1.25 10.43 2.51
CA TYR A 154 1.60 10.31 3.92
C TYR A 154 1.48 11.66 4.61
N ALA A 155 0.75 11.71 5.72
CA ALA A 155 0.82 12.84 6.66
C ALA A 155 1.51 12.39 7.94
N ARG A 156 2.58 13.09 8.31
CA ARG A 156 3.31 12.88 9.57
C ARG A 156 2.81 13.90 10.59
N VAL A 157 2.13 13.41 11.60
CA VAL A 157 1.40 14.20 12.59
C VAL A 157 2.15 14.17 13.92
N GLY A 158 2.42 15.34 14.48
CA GLY A 158 2.83 15.49 15.88
C GLY A 158 1.62 15.78 16.75
N LEU A 159 1.36 14.93 17.75
CA LEU A 159 0.33 15.13 18.76
C LEU A 159 0.94 15.83 19.98
N LEU A 160 0.42 17.01 20.31
CA LEU A 160 0.79 17.72 21.54
C LEU A 160 0.09 17.07 22.74
N GLY A 161 0.51 17.39 23.97
CA GLY A 161 -0.14 16.83 25.17
C GLY A 161 -1.63 17.11 25.26
N ALA A 162 -2.10 18.26 24.77
CA ALA A 162 -3.53 18.55 24.68
C ALA A 162 -4.26 17.64 23.68
N ASP A 163 -3.60 17.25 22.58
CA ASP A 163 -4.16 16.32 21.59
C ASP A 163 -4.25 14.92 22.18
N VAL A 164 -3.16 14.43 22.77
CA VAL A 164 -3.14 13.12 23.43
C VAL A 164 -4.19 13.06 24.54
N THR A 165 -4.35 14.13 25.33
CA THR A 165 -5.39 14.22 26.36
C THR A 165 -6.79 14.21 25.76
N SER A 166 -7.00 14.91 24.64
CA SER A 166 -8.28 14.88 23.91
C SER A 166 -8.59 13.47 23.39
N PHE A 167 -7.61 12.79 22.82
CA PHE A 167 -7.77 11.43 22.29
C PHE A 167 -8.06 10.42 23.40
N LYS A 168 -7.38 10.54 24.56
CA LYS A 168 -7.63 9.67 25.73
C LYS A 168 -9.02 9.81 26.32
N ARG A 169 -9.62 11.00 26.21
CA ARG A 169 -10.96 11.30 26.75
C ARG A 169 -12.08 11.14 25.74
N GLY A 170 -11.76 11.27 24.45
CA GLY A 170 -12.75 11.31 23.40
C GLY A 170 -13.27 9.94 23.02
N ALA A 171 -14.39 9.92 22.30
CA ALA A 171 -14.97 8.68 21.78
C ALA A 171 -14.53 8.43 20.34
N LYS A 172 -14.50 9.49 19.53
CA LYS A 172 -14.24 9.40 18.10
C LYS A 172 -13.45 10.59 17.60
N ALA A 173 -12.54 10.34 16.66
CA ALA A 173 -11.95 11.37 15.83
C ALA A 173 -12.49 11.25 14.39
N THR A 174 -12.85 12.39 13.80
CA THR A 174 -13.20 12.49 12.39
C THR A 174 -11.97 12.92 11.60
N VAL A 175 -11.60 12.10 10.62
CA VAL A 175 -10.50 12.35 9.69
C VAL A 175 -11.09 12.75 8.35
N THR A 176 -10.80 13.97 7.91
CA THR A 176 -11.35 14.53 6.66
C THR A 176 -10.29 14.61 5.59
N LEU A 177 -10.62 14.04 4.43
CA LEU A 177 -9.86 14.10 3.19
C LEU A 177 -10.63 14.90 2.13
N VAL A 178 -9.92 15.47 1.17
CA VAL A 178 -10.50 16.15 0.01
C VAL A 178 -9.94 15.49 -1.25
N PRO A 179 -10.78 14.89 -2.11
CA PRO A 179 -10.32 14.33 -3.38
C PRO A 179 -9.81 15.43 -4.32
N PHE A 180 -8.73 15.15 -5.06
CA PHE A 180 -8.20 16.05 -6.08
C PHE A 180 -9.19 16.25 -7.24
N ALA A 181 -9.89 15.18 -7.63
CA ALA A 181 -10.89 15.22 -8.69
C ALA A 181 -12.18 15.97 -8.30
N ALA A 182 -12.42 16.16 -7.00
CA ALA A 182 -13.61 16.85 -6.48
C ALA A 182 -13.22 17.77 -5.29
N PRO A 183 -12.58 18.92 -5.55
CA PRO A 183 -12.05 19.82 -4.50
C PRO A 183 -13.10 20.44 -3.57
N ASP A 184 -14.37 20.42 -3.97
CA ASP A 184 -15.53 20.89 -3.23
C ASP A 184 -16.15 19.81 -2.31
N GLN A 185 -15.73 18.56 -2.48
CA GLN A 185 -16.25 17.41 -1.73
C GLN A 185 -15.30 17.01 -0.59
N LYS A 186 -15.88 16.45 0.46
CA LYS A 186 -15.13 15.93 1.62
C LYS A 186 -15.47 14.46 1.82
N VAL A 187 -14.44 13.68 2.11
CA VAL A 187 -14.56 12.32 2.60
C VAL A 187 -14.25 12.34 4.09
N GLU A 188 -15.22 11.98 4.91
CA GLU A 188 -15.08 11.89 6.36
C GLU A 188 -14.96 10.43 6.77
N LEU A 189 -13.89 10.11 7.49
CA LEU A 189 -13.58 8.79 8.00
C LEU A 189 -13.66 8.82 9.53
N ASP A 190 -14.29 7.80 10.08
CA ASP A 190 -14.39 7.65 11.53
C ASP A 190 -13.15 6.89 12.03
N MET A 191 -12.43 7.50 12.97
CA MET A 191 -11.34 6.90 13.73
C MET A 191 -11.80 6.72 15.18
N SER A 192 -11.98 5.47 15.60
CA SER A 192 -12.38 5.16 16.97
C SER A 192 -11.26 5.47 17.97
N LEU A 193 -11.61 6.06 19.10
CA LEU A 193 -10.70 6.28 20.22
C LEU A 193 -10.87 5.23 21.33
N SER A 194 -11.78 4.26 21.15
CA SER A 194 -11.96 3.13 22.06
C SER A 194 -10.69 2.29 22.12
N GLY A 195 -10.04 2.26 23.29
CA GLY A 195 -8.78 1.55 23.51
C GLY A 195 -7.51 2.37 23.28
N PHE A 196 -7.61 3.61 22.79
CA PHE A 196 -6.45 4.48 22.51
C PHE A 196 -5.53 4.64 23.72
N THR A 197 -6.09 4.91 24.91
CA THR A 197 -5.31 5.13 26.14
C THR A 197 -4.45 3.93 26.51
N ALA A 198 -5.05 2.73 26.50
CA ALA A 198 -4.36 1.50 26.83
C ALA A 198 -3.34 1.13 25.75
N GLY A 199 -3.71 1.31 24.48
CA GLY A 199 -2.85 1.03 23.35
C GLY A 199 -1.61 1.94 23.29
N LEU A 200 -1.78 3.24 23.52
CA LEU A 200 -0.67 4.20 23.45
C LEU A 200 0.35 3.93 24.56
N ALA A 201 -0.09 3.45 25.73
CA ALA A 201 0.80 3.05 26.82
C ALA A 201 1.68 1.84 26.45
N LYS A 202 1.21 0.97 25.55
CA LYS A 202 1.93 -0.22 25.05
C LYS A 202 2.78 0.05 23.81
N ALA A 203 2.46 1.07 23.00
CA ALA A 203 3.23 1.42 21.81
C ALA A 203 4.69 1.77 22.15
N SER A 204 5.64 1.44 21.30
CA SER A 204 7.07 1.73 21.54
C SER A 204 7.35 3.23 21.47
N ILE A 205 8.44 3.64 22.13
CA ILE A 205 9.01 4.97 21.98
C ILE A 205 9.92 4.95 20.75
N ILE A 206 9.59 5.75 19.74
CA ILE A 206 10.34 5.84 18.48
C ILE A 206 10.89 7.27 18.37
N PRO A 207 12.23 7.44 18.34
CA PRO A 207 12.82 8.74 18.12
C PRO A 207 12.42 9.33 16.75
N PRO A 208 12.16 10.63 16.64
CA PRO A 208 11.93 11.27 15.36
C PRO A 208 13.19 11.14 14.50
N ARG A 209 13.03 10.68 13.24
CA ARG A 209 14.09 10.65 12.23
C ARG A 209 14.11 11.93 11.41
#